data_AF-A0A8R1HRV9-F1
#
_entry.id   AF-A0A8R1HRV9-F1
#
_cell.length_a   1.000
_cell.length_b   1.000
_cell.length_c   1.000
_cell.angle_alpha   90.00
_cell.angle_beta   90.00
_cell.angle_gamma   90.00
#
_symmetry.space_group_name_H-M   'P 1'
#
loop_
_entity.id
_entity.type
_entity.pdbx_description
1 polymer ?
#
loop_
_entity_poly.entity_id
_entity_poly.type
_entity_poly.pdbx_seq_one_letter_code
_entity_poly.pdbx_strand_id
1 'polypeptide(L)'
;MLIFKKRIPYIMIEQFLMKYVWSGTGMVMIALPILAAEYADDDKSKRLEDLPDQGVSERTRGYATAKSLLFNSADAVERLMTSYKEVTELAGYTGRVHEMFKVFDDAKKGVYQRVTVSGESGSRGERFDTSVIAGVITDSETDSIILNEVPIVTPNGDVVVKSMTLTIKSGMHVLITGPNGCGKSSLFRILGGLWPVYRGELEKPTADRMYYIPQRPYMTLGTLRDQVIYPDTTVQMRRRGITDQDLMVMLRIVHLEHIVEREGGWDARNDWMDVLSGGEKQRMGMARVFYHRPKYALLDECTSAVSIDVEGSIYQAIKDAEITLLTVTHRPSLWKFHTHLLQYDGEGGYKLTNLNEKTIGERLSYSEEKQQLEKQLSDVPQWKERLQELCQLLGDSEERLSVDSDESD
;
A
#
# COMPACT_ATOMS: atom_id res chain seq x y z
N MET A 1 7.38 -26.50 -4.89
CA MET A 1 6.83 -27.87 -5.08
C MET A 1 7.70 -28.98 -4.46
N LEU A 2 9.04 -28.92 -4.53
CA LEU A 2 9.93 -29.94 -3.92
C LEU A 2 9.84 -30.06 -2.39
N ILE A 3 9.62 -28.95 -1.68
CA ILE A 3 9.52 -28.93 -0.21
C ILE A 3 8.28 -29.71 0.27
N PHE A 4 7.13 -29.54 -0.38
CA PHE A 4 5.90 -30.27 -0.04
C PHE A 4 6.02 -31.78 -0.31
N LYS A 5 6.68 -32.18 -1.41
CA LYS A 5 6.88 -33.60 -1.75
C LYS A 5 7.72 -34.37 -0.73
N LYS A 6 8.66 -33.72 -0.03
CA LYS A 6 9.45 -34.37 1.03
C LYS A 6 8.82 -34.22 2.43
N ARG A 7 8.16 -33.10 2.69
CA ARG A 7 7.61 -32.78 4.03
C ARG A 7 6.39 -33.64 4.39
N ILE A 8 5.50 -33.90 3.44
CA ILE A 8 4.28 -34.71 3.67
C ILE A 8 4.60 -36.16 4.07
N PRO A 9 5.40 -36.93 3.31
CA PRO A 9 5.71 -38.31 3.68
C PRO A 9 6.50 -38.39 4.99
N TYR A 10 7.39 -37.42 5.27
CA TYR A 10 8.11 -37.34 6.54
C TYR A 10 7.14 -37.17 7.72
N ILE A 11 6.23 -36.20 7.67
CA ILE A 11 5.25 -35.95 8.73
C ILE A 11 4.31 -37.15 8.90
N MET A 12 3.89 -37.79 7.80
CA MET A 12 3.03 -38.99 7.88
C MET A 12 3.74 -40.17 8.56
N ILE A 13 5.01 -40.41 8.23
CA ILE A 13 5.81 -41.48 8.86
C ILE A 13 6.06 -41.14 10.34
N GLU A 14 6.42 -39.90 10.65
CA GLU A 14 6.64 -39.44 12.01
C GLU A 14 5.39 -39.63 12.90
N GLN A 15 4.23 -39.20 12.41
CA GLN A 15 2.94 -39.37 13.11
C GLN A 15 2.53 -40.84 13.25
N PHE A 16 2.77 -41.65 12.21
CA PHE A 16 2.49 -43.09 12.25
C PHE A 16 3.36 -43.81 13.29
N LEU A 17 4.66 -43.50 13.32
CA LEU A 17 5.60 -44.06 14.29
C LEU A 17 5.21 -43.64 15.72
N MET A 18 4.90 -42.36 15.94
CA MET A 18 4.51 -41.86 17.26
C MET A 18 3.22 -42.50 17.78
N LYS A 19 2.19 -42.63 16.92
CA LYS A 19 0.87 -43.12 17.33
C LYS A 19 0.78 -44.63 17.52
N TYR A 20 1.48 -45.41 16.69
CA TYR A 20 1.28 -46.86 16.61
C TYR A 20 2.47 -47.68 17.09
N VAL A 21 3.70 -47.24 16.84
CA VAL A 21 4.89 -48.04 17.20
C VAL A 21 5.12 -48.02 18.71
N TRP A 22 4.93 -46.89 19.38
CA TRP A 22 5.13 -46.81 20.84
C TRP A 22 4.12 -47.66 21.61
N SER A 23 2.84 -47.58 21.24
CA SER A 23 1.76 -48.41 21.80
C SER A 23 1.96 -49.90 21.51
N GLY A 24 2.33 -50.25 20.27
CA GLY A 24 2.60 -51.63 19.86
C GLY A 24 3.78 -52.25 20.61
N THR A 25 4.89 -51.52 20.74
CA THR A 25 6.08 -51.99 21.46
C THR A 25 5.80 -52.12 22.96
N GLY A 26 5.01 -51.20 23.53
CA GLY A 26 4.55 -51.29 24.91
C GLY A 26 3.70 -52.54 25.20
N MET A 27 2.79 -52.90 24.29
CA MET A 27 2.01 -54.14 24.42
C MET A 27 2.89 -55.39 24.34
N VAL A 28 3.89 -55.42 23.46
CA VAL A 28 4.85 -56.53 23.34
C VAL A 28 5.67 -56.67 24.61
N MET A 29 6.12 -55.56 25.21
CA MET A 29 6.86 -55.55 26.47
C MET A 29 6.02 -56.04 27.66
N ILE A 30 4.70 -55.78 27.69
CA ILE A 30 3.81 -56.33 28.73
C ILE A 30 3.51 -57.81 28.47
N ALA A 31 3.42 -58.23 27.22
CA ALA A 31 3.12 -59.62 26.86
C ALA A 31 4.31 -60.58 27.07
N LEU A 32 5.55 -60.10 26.89
CA LEU A 32 6.77 -60.91 26.96
C LEU A 32 6.94 -61.68 28.29
N PRO A 33 6.78 -61.06 29.47
CA PRO A 33 6.92 -61.75 30.75
C PRO A 33 5.84 -62.81 30.99
N ILE A 34 4.64 -62.62 30.44
CA ILE A 34 3.51 -63.56 30.58
C ILE A 34 3.77 -64.80 29.72
N LEU A 35 4.15 -64.61 28.45
CA LEU A 35 4.51 -65.69 27.53
C LEU A 35 5.79 -66.41 27.96
N ALA A 36 6.81 -65.68 28.41
CA ALA A 36 8.06 -66.29 28.87
C ALA A 36 7.91 -67.03 30.21
N ALA A 37 7.04 -66.58 31.11
CA ALA A 37 6.70 -67.31 32.33
C ALA A 37 5.97 -68.63 32.04
N GLU A 38 5.21 -68.70 30.94
CA GLU A 38 4.52 -69.90 30.48
C GLU A 38 5.50 -70.93 29.85
N TYR A 39 6.62 -70.46 29.29
CA TYR A 39 7.67 -71.31 28.69
C TYR A 39 8.81 -71.70 29.64
N ALA A 40 9.00 -70.98 30.76
CA ALA A 40 10.08 -71.26 31.71
C ALA A 40 9.76 -72.35 32.75
N ASP A 41 8.55 -72.91 32.74
CA ASP A 41 8.04 -73.81 33.79
C ASP A 41 7.87 -75.27 33.33
N ASP A 42 8.74 -75.76 32.45
CA ASP A 42 8.74 -77.17 32.00
C ASP A 42 9.37 -78.16 33.03
N ASP A 43 9.66 -77.71 34.26
CA ASP A 43 10.19 -78.58 35.33
C ASP A 43 9.49 -78.44 36.71
N LYS A 44 8.27 -77.86 36.75
CA LYS A 44 7.45 -77.77 37.98
C LYS A 44 5.99 -78.16 37.80
N SER A 45 5.71 -79.12 36.93
CA SER A 45 4.36 -79.62 36.65
C SER A 45 3.71 -80.47 37.76
N LYS A 46 4.06 -80.31 39.05
CA LYS A 46 3.48 -81.18 40.12
C LYS A 46 3.10 -80.57 41.46
N ARG A 47 3.09 -79.26 41.64
CA ARG A 47 2.50 -78.66 42.86
C ARG A 47 1.93 -77.29 42.57
N LEU A 48 0.66 -77.20 42.18
CA LEU A 48 -0.25 -76.11 42.55
C LEU A 48 -1.68 -76.32 41.98
N GLU A 49 -2.30 -77.48 42.21
CA GLU A 49 -3.70 -77.71 41.77
C GLU A 49 -4.78 -77.26 42.77
N ASP A 50 -4.44 -76.66 43.92
CA ASP A 50 -5.45 -76.20 44.88
C ASP A 50 -5.11 -74.82 45.44
N LEU A 51 -5.62 -73.75 44.81
CA LEU A 51 -5.87 -72.41 45.38
C LEU A 51 -6.71 -71.58 44.39
N PRO A 52 -7.97 -71.18 44.72
CA PRO A 52 -8.87 -70.52 43.78
C PRO A 52 -8.61 -69.00 43.64
N ASP A 53 -8.67 -68.52 42.40
CA ASP A 53 -8.93 -67.14 41.91
C ASP A 53 -8.05 -65.94 42.30
N GLN A 54 -7.22 -65.98 43.35
CA GLN A 54 -6.47 -64.78 43.77
C GLN A 54 -5.25 -64.46 42.89
N GLY A 55 -4.52 -65.48 42.42
CA GLY A 55 -3.29 -65.27 41.63
C GLY A 55 -3.53 -64.78 40.20
N VAL A 56 -4.69 -65.06 39.61
CA VAL A 56 -5.07 -64.55 38.28
C VAL A 56 -5.54 -63.09 38.39
N SER A 57 -6.35 -62.78 39.40
CA SER A 57 -6.86 -61.43 39.66
C SER A 57 -5.76 -60.39 39.91
N GLU A 58 -4.73 -60.72 40.71
CA GLU A 58 -3.58 -59.81 40.93
C GLU A 58 -2.74 -59.62 39.66
N ARG A 59 -2.50 -60.69 38.89
CA ARG A 59 -1.79 -60.61 37.60
C ARG A 59 -2.55 -59.78 36.57
N THR A 60 -3.88 -59.92 36.48
CA THR A 60 -4.74 -59.11 35.61
C THR A 60 -4.78 -57.65 36.05
N ARG A 61 -4.79 -57.37 37.36
CA ARG A 61 -4.75 -56.00 37.90
C ARG A 61 -3.40 -55.32 37.63
N GLY A 62 -2.29 -56.05 37.80
CA GLY A 62 -0.95 -55.60 37.43
C GLY A 62 -0.84 -55.30 35.94
N TYR A 63 -1.38 -56.19 35.10
CA TYR A 63 -1.45 -56.00 33.64
C TYR A 63 -2.27 -54.77 33.24
N ALA A 64 -3.47 -54.59 33.80
CA ALA A 64 -4.33 -53.45 33.50
C ALA A 64 -3.68 -52.12 33.92
N THR A 65 -3.02 -52.10 35.07
CA THR A 65 -2.32 -50.92 35.59
C THR A 65 -1.10 -50.59 34.72
N ALA A 66 -0.26 -51.58 34.40
CA ALA A 66 0.89 -51.40 33.51
C ALA A 66 0.46 -50.92 32.11
N LYS A 67 -0.59 -51.51 31.55
CA LYS A 67 -1.19 -51.10 30.27
C LYS A 67 -1.64 -49.64 30.31
N SER A 68 -2.38 -49.23 31.34
CA SER A 68 -2.86 -47.85 31.48
C SER A 68 -1.70 -46.86 31.64
N LEU A 69 -0.67 -47.19 32.41
CA LEU A 69 0.53 -46.35 32.56
C LEU A 69 1.28 -46.19 31.25
N LEU A 70 1.40 -47.26 30.44
CA LEU A 70 2.03 -47.18 29.13
C LEU A 70 1.26 -46.28 28.16
N PHE A 71 -0.07 -46.39 28.12
CA PHE A 71 -0.89 -45.51 27.29
C PHE A 71 -0.80 -44.04 27.71
N ASN A 72 -0.87 -43.75 29.01
CA ASN A 72 -0.75 -42.37 29.52
C ASN A 72 0.65 -41.79 29.25
N SER A 73 1.70 -42.62 29.36
CA SER A 73 3.07 -42.21 29.02
C SER A 73 3.24 -41.95 27.53
N ALA A 74 2.61 -42.77 26.67
CA ALA A 74 2.60 -42.59 25.22
C ALA A 74 1.93 -41.25 24.84
N ASP A 75 0.74 -40.97 25.40
CA ASP A 75 0.02 -39.72 25.17
C ASP A 75 0.82 -38.50 25.64
N ALA A 76 1.49 -38.61 26.80
CA ALA A 76 2.37 -37.55 27.29
C ALA A 76 3.56 -37.26 26.36
N VAL A 77 4.19 -38.30 25.82
CA VAL A 77 5.30 -38.17 24.85
C VAL A 77 4.82 -37.57 23.53
N GLU A 78 3.65 -38.00 23.04
CA GLU A 78 3.03 -37.42 21.84
C GLU A 78 2.78 -35.92 22.00
N ARG A 79 2.19 -35.51 23.13
CA ARG A 79 1.95 -34.09 23.45
C ARG A 79 3.24 -33.28 23.54
N LEU A 80 4.30 -33.82 24.12
CA LEU A 80 5.60 -33.14 24.18
C LEU A 80 6.20 -32.94 22.78
N MET A 81 6.09 -33.94 21.92
CA MET A 81 6.60 -33.87 20.54
C MET A 81 5.81 -32.88 19.69
N THR A 82 4.48 -32.84 19.83
CA THR A 82 3.66 -31.83 19.13
C THR A 82 3.90 -30.41 19.66
N SER A 83 4.11 -30.26 20.97
CA SER A 83 4.43 -28.98 21.61
C SER A 83 5.70 -28.33 21.03
N TYR A 84 6.71 -29.11 20.63
CA TYR A 84 7.93 -28.55 20.02
C TYR A 84 7.62 -27.74 18.74
N LYS A 85 6.68 -28.22 17.93
CA LYS A 85 6.25 -27.52 16.71
C LYS A 85 5.53 -26.21 17.06
N GLU A 86 4.64 -26.24 18.04
CA GLU A 86 3.93 -25.05 18.51
C GLU A 86 4.90 -24.01 19.09
N VAL A 87 5.89 -24.44 19.88
CA VAL A 87 6.94 -23.57 20.42
C VAL A 87 7.78 -22.95 19.30
N THR A 88 8.11 -23.72 18.25
CA THR A 88 8.85 -23.22 17.10
C THR A 88 8.05 -22.17 16.32
N GLU A 89 6.75 -22.41 16.12
CA GLU A 89 5.84 -21.45 15.49
C GLU A 89 5.72 -20.17 16.32
N LEU A 90 5.55 -20.31 17.65
CA LEU A 90 5.51 -19.18 18.59
C LEU A 90 6.81 -18.37 18.56
N ALA A 91 7.97 -19.03 18.54
CA ALA A 91 9.27 -18.36 18.42
C ALA A 91 9.36 -17.56 17.11
N GLY A 92 8.84 -18.11 16.00
CA GLY A 92 8.76 -17.41 14.72
C GLY A 92 7.83 -16.19 14.74
N TYR A 93 6.65 -16.28 15.36
CA TYR A 93 5.76 -15.12 15.54
C TYR A 93 6.39 -14.05 16.43
N THR A 94 6.98 -14.48 17.56
CA THR A 94 7.62 -13.58 18.52
C THR A 94 8.81 -12.86 17.89
N GLY A 95 9.62 -13.54 17.08
CA GLY A 95 10.72 -12.94 16.33
C GLY A 95 10.25 -11.82 15.41
N ARG A 96 9.17 -12.04 14.64
CA ARG A 96 8.59 -11.02 13.74
C ARG A 96 8.02 -9.82 14.49
N VAL A 97 7.31 -10.05 15.59
CA VAL A 97 6.75 -8.98 16.42
C VAL A 97 7.86 -8.17 17.08
N HIS A 98 8.91 -8.83 17.58
CA HIS A 98 10.08 -8.15 18.13
C HIS A 98 10.81 -7.31 17.09
N GLU A 99 11.01 -7.84 15.88
CA GLU A 99 11.61 -7.10 14.77
C GLU A 99 10.77 -5.86 14.40
N MET A 100 9.44 -5.99 14.34
CA MET A 100 8.55 -4.86 14.09
C MET A 100 8.70 -3.77 15.16
N PHE A 101 8.71 -4.13 16.45
CA PHE A 101 8.92 -3.16 17.53
C PHE A 101 10.28 -2.49 17.46
N LYS A 102 11.33 -3.25 17.14
CA LYS A 102 12.67 -2.71 16.95
C LYS A 102 12.70 -1.66 15.82
N VAL A 103 12.07 -1.96 14.69
CA VAL A 103 11.97 -1.01 13.56
C VAL A 103 11.18 0.24 13.94
N PHE A 104 10.11 0.12 14.73
CA PHE A 104 9.36 1.30 15.22
C PHE A 104 10.20 2.18 16.14
N ASP A 105 11.00 1.58 17.03
CA ASP A 105 11.92 2.31 17.91
C ASP A 105 13.05 2.99 17.11
N ASP A 106 13.60 2.32 16.11
CA ASP A 106 14.63 2.87 15.23
C ASP A 106 14.06 4.03 14.38
N ALA A 107 12.87 3.86 13.81
CA ALA A 107 12.17 4.90 13.07
C ALA A 107 11.86 6.14 13.93
N LYS A 108 11.46 5.95 15.20
CA LYS A 108 11.24 7.06 16.15
C LYS A 108 12.53 7.83 16.47
N LYS A 109 13.68 7.16 16.43
CA LYS A 109 15.01 7.78 16.60
C LYS A 109 15.56 8.39 15.31
N GLY A 110 14.82 8.32 14.20
CA GLY A 110 15.28 8.78 12.89
C GLY A 110 16.34 7.87 12.25
N VAL A 111 16.53 6.66 12.77
CA VAL A 111 17.48 5.69 12.22
C VAL A 111 16.74 4.82 11.22
N TYR A 112 17.10 4.95 9.95
CA TYR A 112 16.50 4.15 8.88
C TYR A 112 17.54 3.18 8.30
N GLN A 113 17.52 1.93 8.79
CA GLN A 113 18.35 0.85 8.24
C GLN A 113 17.51 0.00 7.29
N ARG A 114 17.95 -0.11 6.04
CA ARG A 114 17.34 -1.02 5.08
C ARG A 114 17.67 -2.45 5.45
N VAL A 115 16.65 -3.24 5.77
CA VAL A 115 16.72 -4.71 5.72
C VAL A 115 16.48 -5.11 4.25
N THR A 116 17.56 -5.00 3.48
CA THR A 116 17.79 -5.43 2.10
C THR A 116 16.64 -6.15 1.36
N VAL A 117 16.04 -5.48 0.38
CA VAL A 117 15.76 -6.11 -0.92
C VAL A 117 16.90 -5.68 -1.83
N SER A 118 17.93 -6.51 -1.90
CA SER A 118 18.98 -6.44 -2.91
C SER A 118 18.34 -6.82 -4.23
N GLY A 119 17.60 -5.87 -4.81
CA GLY A 119 17.18 -5.92 -6.19
C GLY A 119 18.41 -5.73 -7.07
N GLU A 120 18.69 -6.74 -7.86
CA GLU A 120 19.69 -6.73 -8.91
C GLU A 120 19.58 -5.47 -9.77
N SER A 121 20.75 -4.97 -10.14
CA SER A 121 21.06 -3.91 -11.10
C SER A 121 20.01 -3.73 -12.20
N GLY A 122 19.16 -2.72 -12.04
CA GLY A 122 18.13 -2.39 -13.03
C GLY A 122 17.64 -0.95 -12.92
N SER A 123 18.26 -0.09 -13.73
CA SER A 123 17.76 1.22 -14.23
C SER A 123 17.95 2.51 -13.40
N ARG A 124 18.65 3.44 -14.09
CA ARG A 124 18.68 4.92 -13.99
C ARG A 124 19.06 5.58 -12.65
N GLY A 125 20.35 5.93 -12.52
CA GLY A 125 20.80 7.08 -11.73
C GLY A 125 21.88 6.79 -10.68
N GLU A 126 22.51 7.88 -10.19
CA GLU A 126 23.33 7.88 -8.99
C GLU A 126 22.50 7.38 -7.80
N ARG A 127 23.01 6.42 -7.04
CA ARG A 127 22.36 5.94 -5.81
C ARG A 127 22.75 6.84 -4.65
N PHE A 128 21.75 7.36 -3.96
CA PHE A 128 21.94 8.20 -2.78
C PHE A 128 21.98 7.33 -1.53
N ASP A 129 22.89 7.65 -0.61
CA ASP A 129 22.92 7.00 0.70
C ASP A 129 21.77 7.51 1.57
N THR A 130 20.72 6.69 1.71
CA THR A 130 19.52 7.04 2.49
C THR A 130 19.70 6.85 4.00
N SER A 131 20.86 6.37 4.46
CA SER A 131 21.13 6.18 5.89
C SER A 131 21.42 7.50 6.63
N VAL A 132 21.80 8.55 5.89
CA VAL A 132 22.13 9.88 6.44
C VAL A 132 21.10 10.91 5.99
N ILE A 133 20.32 11.40 6.94
CA ILE A 133 19.38 12.51 6.74
C ILE A 133 20.05 13.77 7.27
N ALA A 134 20.55 14.62 6.36
CA ALA A 134 21.28 15.85 6.68
C ALA A 134 20.57 17.12 6.22
N GLY A 135 19.34 17.01 5.68
CA GLY A 135 18.56 18.17 5.28
C GLY A 135 17.96 18.89 6.48
N VAL A 136 17.78 20.20 6.31
CA VAL A 136 17.21 21.08 7.34
C VAL A 136 15.77 21.41 6.96
N ILE A 137 14.84 21.29 7.90
CA ILE A 137 13.45 21.70 7.73
C ILE A 137 13.17 22.84 8.71
N THR A 138 12.72 23.96 8.19
CA THR A 138 12.39 25.17 8.96
C THR A 138 10.92 25.56 8.72
N ASP A 139 10.28 26.07 9.76
CA ASP A 139 8.94 26.63 9.63
C ASP A 139 9.03 28.05 9.04
N SER A 140 8.24 28.33 8.00
CA SER A 140 8.27 29.61 7.31
C SER A 140 7.54 30.70 8.08
N GLU A 141 8.23 31.81 8.37
CA GLU A 141 7.61 33.00 8.98
C GLU A 141 6.65 33.72 8.03
N THR A 142 6.89 33.61 6.72
CA THR A 142 6.10 34.28 5.68
C THR A 142 5.03 33.38 5.08
N ASP A 143 4.88 32.16 5.61
CA ASP A 143 4.12 31.05 5.05
C ASP A 143 4.46 30.83 3.56
N SER A 144 5.73 30.86 3.17
CA SER A 144 6.16 30.50 1.83
C SER A 144 6.75 29.09 1.82
N ILE A 145 6.74 28.43 0.66
CA ILE A 145 7.41 27.14 0.46
C ILE A 145 8.69 27.42 -0.30
N ILE A 146 9.84 27.23 0.33
CA ILE A 146 11.17 27.43 -0.25
C ILE A 146 11.94 26.12 -0.18
N LEU A 147 12.33 25.62 -1.33
CA LEU A 147 13.31 24.54 -1.46
C LEU A 147 14.63 25.18 -1.88
N ASN A 148 15.71 24.89 -1.16
CA ASN A 148 17.07 25.29 -1.50
C ASN A 148 17.93 24.03 -1.65
N GLU A 149 18.28 23.71 -2.90
CA GLU A 149 19.12 22.56 -3.26
C GLU A 149 18.63 21.21 -2.71
N VAL A 150 17.31 21.02 -2.65
CA VAL A 150 16.70 19.80 -2.10
C VAL A 150 16.65 18.70 -3.17
N PRO A 151 17.32 17.56 -3.00
CA PRO A 151 17.17 16.43 -3.90
C PRO A 151 15.85 15.68 -3.65
N ILE A 152 15.20 15.23 -4.72
CA ILE A 152 14.07 14.29 -4.61
C ILE A 152 14.61 12.88 -4.75
N VAL A 153 14.72 12.18 -3.62
CA VAL A 153 15.24 10.81 -3.56
C VAL A 153 14.12 9.86 -3.13
N THR A 154 13.95 8.75 -3.86
CA THR A 154 12.98 7.72 -3.46
C THR A 154 13.44 7.04 -2.15
N PRO A 155 12.52 6.41 -1.39
CA PRO A 155 12.90 5.51 -0.30
C PRO A 155 13.81 4.36 -0.77
N ASN A 156 13.86 4.11 -2.08
CA ASN A 156 14.75 3.14 -2.68
C ASN A 156 16.18 3.65 -2.92
N GLY A 157 16.46 4.93 -2.65
CA GLY A 157 17.75 5.57 -2.86
C GLY A 157 17.98 6.05 -4.30
N ASP A 158 16.95 6.01 -5.15
CA ASP A 158 17.04 6.49 -6.52
C ASP A 158 16.85 8.02 -6.54
N VAL A 159 17.81 8.74 -7.13
CA VAL A 159 17.72 10.20 -7.27
C VAL A 159 16.83 10.51 -8.47
N VAL A 160 15.65 11.07 -8.20
CA VAL A 160 14.67 11.48 -9.23
C VAL A 160 14.95 12.90 -9.70
N VAL A 161 15.29 13.80 -8.79
CA VAL A 161 15.74 15.17 -9.08
C VAL A 161 16.99 15.44 -8.26
N LYS A 162 18.07 15.85 -8.93
CA LYS A 162 19.39 16.01 -8.29
C LYS A 162 19.45 17.15 -7.27
N SER A 163 18.82 18.27 -7.60
CA SER A 163 18.79 19.47 -6.76
C SER A 163 17.65 20.35 -7.20
N MET A 164 16.69 20.59 -6.31
CA MET A 164 15.54 21.45 -6.57
C MET A 164 15.62 22.70 -5.70
N THR A 165 15.74 23.84 -6.37
CA THR A 165 15.58 25.18 -5.81
C THR A 165 14.32 25.84 -6.37
N LEU A 166 13.37 26.16 -5.50
CA LEU A 166 12.04 26.62 -5.86
C LEU A 166 11.45 27.49 -4.75
N THR A 167 10.75 28.56 -5.11
CA THR A 167 10.00 29.40 -4.16
C THR A 167 8.55 29.53 -4.59
N ILE A 168 7.62 29.16 -3.71
CA ILE A 168 6.17 29.26 -3.92
C ILE A 168 5.57 30.12 -2.80
N LYS A 169 5.09 31.31 -3.15
CA LYS A 169 4.45 32.25 -2.23
C LYS A 169 2.94 32.03 -2.19
N SER A 170 2.29 32.54 -1.15
CA SER A 170 0.84 32.56 -1.06
C SER A 170 0.23 33.25 -2.28
N GLY A 171 -0.84 32.68 -2.84
CA GLY A 171 -1.49 33.16 -4.06
C GLY A 171 -0.83 32.71 -5.37
N MET A 172 0.37 32.10 -5.32
CA MET A 172 0.97 31.46 -6.49
C MET A 172 0.33 30.08 -6.70
N HIS A 173 -0.73 30.03 -7.51
CA HIS A 173 -1.33 28.76 -7.93
C HIS A 173 -0.40 28.04 -8.92
N VAL A 174 0.19 26.92 -8.52
CA VAL A 174 1.19 26.16 -9.30
C VAL A 174 0.57 24.88 -9.86
N LEU A 175 0.58 24.75 -11.18
CA LEU A 175 0.28 23.51 -11.89
C LEU A 175 1.56 22.69 -12.02
N ILE A 176 1.53 21.41 -11.72
CA ILE A 176 2.67 20.50 -11.80
C ILE A 176 2.42 19.45 -12.87
N THR A 177 3.29 19.41 -13.88
CA THR A 177 3.16 18.48 -15.02
C THR A 177 4.49 17.80 -15.32
N GLY A 178 4.43 16.68 -16.03
CA GLY A 178 5.60 15.94 -16.47
C GLY A 178 5.30 14.45 -16.63
N PRO A 179 6.25 13.66 -17.15
CA PRO A 179 6.09 12.22 -17.36
C PRO A 179 5.75 11.44 -16.08
N ASN A 180 5.29 10.21 -16.23
CA ASN A 180 5.07 9.33 -15.08
C ASN A 180 6.41 8.96 -14.44
N GLY A 181 6.46 8.92 -13.11
CA GLY A 181 7.68 8.57 -12.37
C GLY A 181 8.73 9.68 -12.22
N CYS A 182 8.49 10.91 -12.73
CA CYS A 182 9.45 12.02 -12.62
C CYS A 182 9.49 12.73 -11.25
N GLY A 183 8.76 12.22 -10.24
CA GLY A 183 8.84 12.74 -8.87
C GLY A 183 7.79 13.77 -8.46
N LYS A 184 6.72 13.98 -9.24
CA LYS A 184 5.62 14.92 -8.90
C LYS A 184 4.98 14.61 -7.54
N SER A 185 4.48 13.39 -7.34
CA SER A 185 3.91 12.96 -6.06
C SER A 185 4.99 12.84 -4.96
N SER A 186 6.26 12.61 -5.34
CA SER A 186 7.38 12.58 -4.40
C SER A 186 7.65 13.96 -3.78
N LEU A 187 7.54 15.04 -4.57
CA LEU A 187 7.61 16.41 -4.04
C LEU A 187 6.54 16.63 -2.96
N PHE A 188 5.30 16.20 -3.20
CA PHE A 188 4.22 16.34 -2.21
C PHE A 188 4.46 15.51 -0.95
N ARG A 189 5.07 14.33 -1.07
CA ARG A 189 5.47 13.53 0.10
C ARG A 189 6.55 14.22 0.92
N ILE A 190 7.48 14.92 0.29
CA ILE A 190 8.50 15.71 0.99
C ILE A 190 7.84 16.92 1.69
N LEU A 191 7.01 17.69 0.97
CA LEU A 191 6.30 18.84 1.54
C LEU A 191 5.37 18.43 2.70
N GLY A 192 4.66 17.31 2.56
CA GLY A 192 3.80 16.74 3.59
C GLY A 192 4.54 16.08 4.76
N GLY A 193 5.88 16.03 4.74
CA GLY A 193 6.70 15.42 5.79
C GLY A 193 6.66 13.89 5.84
N LEU A 194 6.13 13.24 4.80
CA LEU A 194 6.11 11.78 4.67
C LEU A 194 7.49 11.23 4.26
N TRP A 195 8.20 11.96 3.42
CA TRP A 195 9.57 11.63 3.01
C TRP A 195 10.55 12.63 3.64
N PRO A 196 11.71 12.16 4.14
CA PRO A 196 12.69 13.05 4.76
C PRO A 196 13.39 13.91 3.70
N VAL A 197 13.88 15.07 4.13
CA VAL A 197 14.78 15.91 3.34
C VAL A 197 16.20 15.41 3.58
N TYR A 198 16.81 14.74 2.60
CA TYR A 198 18.13 14.14 2.77
C TYR A 198 19.27 15.17 2.76
N ARG A 199 19.14 16.24 1.97
CA ARG A 199 20.09 17.36 1.84
C ARG A 199 19.34 18.64 1.46
N GLY A 200 20.03 19.76 1.54
CA GLY A 200 19.46 21.07 1.28
C GLY A 200 18.56 21.54 2.42
N GLU A 201 17.81 22.60 2.15
CA GLU A 201 16.94 23.24 3.12
C GLU A 201 15.52 23.34 2.57
N LEU A 202 14.54 22.94 3.38
CA LEU A 202 13.12 23.09 3.11
C LEU A 202 12.52 24.03 4.15
N GLU A 203 12.17 25.23 3.73
CA GLU A 203 11.33 26.14 4.49
C GLU A 203 9.88 25.93 4.03
N LYS A 204 8.96 25.65 4.96
CA LYS A 204 7.54 25.48 4.61
C LYS A 204 6.61 25.99 5.72
N PRO A 205 5.35 26.30 5.42
CA PRO A 205 4.37 26.61 6.46
C PRO A 205 4.22 25.45 7.46
N THR A 206 3.70 25.79 8.64
CA THR A 206 3.32 24.81 9.66
C THR A 206 2.28 23.82 9.11
N ALA A 207 2.27 22.60 9.65
CA ALA A 207 1.48 21.49 9.10
C ALA A 207 -0.04 21.76 9.06
N ASP A 208 -0.56 22.58 9.97
CA ASP A 208 -1.97 23.00 10.03
C ASP A 208 -2.38 23.94 8.89
N ARG A 209 -1.40 24.59 8.24
CA ARG A 209 -1.64 25.52 7.12
C ARG A 209 -1.57 24.85 5.76
N MET A 210 -1.28 23.56 5.71
CA MET A 210 -1.23 22.80 4.47
C MET A 210 -2.15 21.60 4.55
N TYR A 211 -2.83 21.27 3.46
CA TYR A 211 -3.66 20.08 3.38
C TYR A 211 -3.33 19.27 2.13
N TYR A 212 -3.01 17.99 2.31
CA TYR A 212 -2.65 17.08 1.24
C TYR A 212 -3.80 16.15 0.86
N ILE A 213 -4.19 16.18 -0.41
CA ILE A 213 -5.10 15.19 -1.00
C ILE A 213 -4.29 14.25 -1.90
N PRO A 214 -4.18 12.96 -1.53
CA PRO A 214 -3.49 11.96 -2.34
C PRO A 214 -4.30 11.54 -3.57
N GLN A 215 -3.61 10.96 -4.56
CA GLN A 215 -4.20 10.37 -5.76
C GLN A 215 -5.22 9.28 -5.46
N ARG A 216 -4.96 8.45 -4.43
CA ARG A 216 -5.90 7.45 -3.94
C ARG A 216 -6.62 8.02 -2.71
N PRO A 217 -7.91 8.34 -2.80
CA PRO A 217 -8.65 8.89 -1.67
C PRO A 217 -8.65 7.93 -0.48
N TYR A 218 -8.50 8.49 0.71
CA TYR A 218 -8.60 7.76 1.97
C TYR A 218 -9.95 8.07 2.65
N MET A 219 -10.69 7.03 3.03
CA MET A 219 -11.91 7.15 3.83
C MET A 219 -11.64 6.65 5.24
N THR A 220 -12.15 7.36 6.24
CA THR A 220 -11.96 7.02 7.65
C THR A 220 -12.95 5.96 8.08
N LEU A 221 -12.59 5.19 9.10
CA LEU A 221 -13.56 4.37 9.81
C LEU A 221 -14.40 5.27 10.72
N GLY A 222 -15.72 5.18 10.63
CA GLY A 222 -16.61 5.98 11.47
C GLY A 222 -17.84 6.47 10.73
N THR A 223 -18.30 7.65 11.11
CA THR A 223 -19.51 8.27 10.61
C THR A 223 -19.29 9.02 9.29
N LEU A 224 -20.38 9.43 8.62
CA LEU A 224 -20.28 10.33 7.46
C LEU A 224 -19.62 11.66 7.85
N ARG A 225 -19.93 12.17 9.04
CA ARG A 225 -19.30 13.37 9.59
C ARG A 225 -17.79 13.22 9.68
N ASP A 226 -17.31 12.07 10.17
CA ASP A 226 -15.88 11.78 10.28
C ASP A 226 -15.16 11.78 8.91
N GLN A 227 -15.89 11.59 7.80
CA GLN A 227 -15.30 11.71 6.46
C GLN A 227 -14.97 13.15 6.10
N VAL A 228 -15.74 14.14 6.56
CA VAL A 228 -15.55 15.56 6.22
C VAL A 228 -14.54 16.22 7.15
N ILE A 229 -14.61 15.90 8.44
CA ILE A 229 -13.81 16.61 9.46
C ILE A 229 -12.40 16.03 9.64
N TYR A 230 -12.10 14.84 9.08
CA TYR A 230 -10.81 14.18 9.24
C TYR A 230 -9.61 15.12 8.92
N PRO A 231 -8.57 15.17 9.77
CA PRO A 231 -8.30 14.31 10.92
C PRO A 231 -8.88 14.78 12.27
N ASP A 232 -9.71 15.83 12.29
CA ASP A 232 -10.35 16.28 13.52
C ASP A 232 -11.40 15.28 14.02
N THR A 233 -11.62 15.30 15.33
CA THR A 233 -12.74 14.64 16.00
C THR A 233 -13.94 15.58 16.09
N THR A 234 -15.13 15.01 16.33
CA THR A 234 -16.36 15.80 16.56
C THR A 234 -16.23 16.81 17.70
N VAL A 235 -15.41 16.52 18.71
CA VAL A 235 -15.09 17.46 19.80
C VAL A 235 -14.28 18.65 19.30
N GLN A 236 -13.28 18.41 18.44
CA GLN A 236 -12.47 19.48 17.83
C GLN A 236 -13.30 20.33 16.87
N MET A 237 -14.14 19.71 16.04
CA MET A 237 -15.10 20.42 15.18
C MET A 237 -15.98 21.40 16.00
N ARG A 238 -16.57 20.92 17.10
CA ARG A 238 -17.39 21.77 17.98
C ARG A 238 -16.59 22.89 18.65
N ARG A 239 -15.33 22.63 19.03
CA ARG A 239 -14.41 23.67 19.56
C ARG A 239 -14.09 24.75 18.53
N ARG A 240 -14.06 24.41 17.23
CA ARG A 240 -13.93 25.36 16.12
C ARG A 240 -15.23 26.13 15.82
N GLY A 241 -16.33 25.80 16.52
CA GLY A 241 -17.63 26.44 16.32
C GLY A 241 -18.35 26.01 15.04
N ILE A 242 -17.90 24.92 14.39
CA ILE A 242 -18.47 24.42 13.14
C ILE A 242 -19.66 23.52 13.47
N THR A 243 -20.78 23.74 12.80
CA THR A 243 -22.03 22.98 12.96
C THR A 243 -22.27 22.04 11.77
N ASP A 244 -23.21 21.09 11.92
CA ASP A 244 -23.62 20.21 10.81
C ASP A 244 -24.20 21.01 9.62
N GLN A 245 -24.75 22.20 9.87
CA GLN A 245 -25.23 23.09 8.81
C GLN A 245 -24.07 23.67 7.99
N ASP A 246 -22.95 24.00 8.64
CA ASP A 246 -21.74 24.47 7.96
C ASP A 246 -21.13 23.34 7.11
N LEU A 247 -21.11 22.11 7.64
CA LEU A 247 -20.68 20.94 6.87
C LEU A 247 -21.56 20.70 5.65
N MET A 248 -22.88 20.92 5.78
CA MET A 248 -23.81 20.80 4.65
C MET A 248 -23.53 21.84 3.57
N VAL A 249 -23.16 23.08 3.94
CA VAL A 249 -22.72 24.12 2.99
C VAL A 249 -21.44 23.68 2.26
N MET A 250 -20.48 23.10 2.98
CA MET A 250 -19.24 22.58 2.39
C MET A 250 -19.52 21.42 1.42
N LEU A 251 -20.40 20.48 1.79
CA LEU A 251 -20.80 19.39 0.89
C LEU A 251 -21.52 19.91 -0.36
N ARG A 252 -22.31 20.98 -0.23
CA ARG A 252 -22.98 21.62 -1.38
C ARG A 252 -21.99 22.22 -2.38
N ILE A 253 -20.90 22.83 -1.90
CA ILE A 253 -19.82 23.35 -2.77
C ILE A 253 -19.20 22.23 -3.61
N VAL A 254 -19.08 21.02 -3.04
CA VAL A 254 -18.52 19.85 -3.73
C VAL A 254 -19.58 18.92 -4.33
N HIS A 255 -20.84 19.34 -4.42
CA HIS A 255 -21.95 18.56 -4.99
C HIS A 255 -22.13 17.17 -4.34
N LEU A 256 -22.07 17.10 -3.01
CA LEU A 256 -22.24 15.90 -2.19
C LEU A 256 -23.35 16.01 -1.15
N GLU A 257 -24.18 17.05 -1.20
CA GLU A 257 -25.27 17.29 -0.24
C GLU A 257 -26.25 16.12 -0.15
N HIS A 258 -26.52 15.45 -1.27
CA HIS A 258 -27.46 14.33 -1.37
C HIS A 258 -26.99 13.06 -0.62
N ILE A 259 -25.68 12.94 -0.34
CA ILE A 259 -25.14 11.77 0.37
C ILE A 259 -25.65 11.72 1.80
N VAL A 260 -25.84 12.87 2.44
CA VAL A 260 -26.31 12.94 3.83
C VAL A 260 -27.68 12.31 3.95
N GLU A 261 -28.60 12.62 3.02
CA GLU A 261 -29.95 12.04 3.00
C GLU A 261 -29.93 10.58 2.55
N ARG A 262 -29.13 10.25 1.52
CA ARG A 262 -29.02 8.89 0.96
C ARG A 262 -28.55 7.85 1.98
N GLU A 263 -27.58 8.23 2.81
CA GLU A 263 -26.89 7.29 3.70
C GLU A 263 -27.46 7.26 5.12
N GLY A 264 -28.53 8.03 5.40
CA GLY A 264 -29.22 8.02 6.70
C GLY A 264 -28.71 9.04 7.72
N GLY A 265 -28.08 10.13 7.25
CA GLY A 265 -27.67 11.28 8.06
C GLY A 265 -26.18 11.30 8.41
N TRP A 266 -25.77 12.36 9.12
CA TRP A 266 -24.37 12.60 9.49
C TRP A 266 -23.75 11.53 10.41
N ASP A 267 -24.58 10.87 11.22
CA ASP A 267 -24.18 9.84 12.18
C ASP A 267 -24.26 8.41 11.62
N ALA A 268 -24.65 8.25 10.35
CA ALA A 268 -24.61 6.97 9.66
C ALA A 268 -23.18 6.40 9.68
N ARG A 269 -23.05 5.07 9.80
CA ARG A 269 -21.76 4.36 9.79
C ARG A 269 -21.80 3.27 8.75
N ASN A 270 -20.88 3.34 7.79
CA ASN A 270 -20.78 2.39 6.68
C ASN A 270 -19.31 2.13 6.37
N ASP A 271 -19.05 1.12 5.51
CA ASP A 271 -17.78 1.04 4.82
C ASP A 271 -17.75 2.06 3.67
N TRP A 272 -17.33 3.28 3.99
CA TRP A 272 -17.28 4.40 3.05
C TRP A 272 -16.35 4.14 1.87
N MET A 273 -15.39 3.22 2.00
CA MET A 273 -14.55 2.83 0.90
C MET A 273 -15.31 1.99 -0.13
N ASP A 274 -16.34 1.25 0.26
CA ASP A 274 -17.13 0.45 -0.69
C ASP A 274 -18.43 1.15 -1.11
N VAL A 275 -19.02 1.95 -0.22
CA VAL A 275 -20.31 2.63 -0.47
C VAL A 275 -20.18 3.83 -1.41
N LEU A 276 -19.12 4.62 -1.28
CA LEU A 276 -18.94 5.81 -2.12
C LEU A 276 -18.39 5.43 -3.49
N SER A 277 -18.89 6.09 -4.54
CA SER A 277 -18.28 6.01 -5.88
C SER A 277 -16.90 6.68 -5.91
N GLY A 278 -16.07 6.36 -6.91
CA GLY A 278 -14.74 6.96 -7.06
C GLY A 278 -14.76 8.49 -7.12
N GLY A 279 -15.71 9.07 -7.85
CA GLY A 279 -15.88 10.51 -7.95
C GLY A 279 -16.35 11.15 -6.63
N GLU A 280 -17.24 10.49 -5.88
CA GLU A 280 -17.68 10.97 -4.57
C GLU A 280 -16.53 10.94 -3.54
N LYS A 281 -15.70 9.90 -3.54
CA LYS A 281 -14.52 9.84 -2.67
C LYS A 281 -13.54 10.99 -2.93
N GLN A 282 -13.31 11.31 -4.20
CA GLN A 282 -12.45 12.43 -4.58
C GLN A 282 -13.03 13.78 -4.13
N ARG A 283 -14.34 14.00 -4.35
CA ARG A 283 -15.04 15.21 -3.88
C ARG A 283 -15.13 15.28 -2.35
N MET A 284 -15.16 14.15 -1.64
CA MET A 284 -15.07 14.10 -0.18
C MET A 284 -13.70 14.62 0.30
N GLY A 285 -12.62 14.27 -0.40
CA GLY A 285 -11.30 14.88 -0.18
C GLY A 285 -11.33 16.41 -0.33
N MET A 286 -12.05 16.92 -1.34
CA MET A 286 -12.21 18.37 -1.54
C MET A 286 -13.03 19.03 -0.43
N ALA A 287 -14.06 18.35 0.09
CA ALA A 287 -14.83 18.83 1.24
C ALA A 287 -13.92 19.08 2.46
N ARG A 288 -12.92 18.21 2.67
CA ARG A 288 -11.94 18.37 3.76
C ARG A 288 -11.10 19.64 3.62
N VAL A 289 -10.77 20.06 2.39
CA VAL A 289 -10.07 21.33 2.15
C VAL A 289 -10.92 22.52 2.61
N PHE A 290 -12.22 22.51 2.32
CA PHE A 290 -13.13 23.57 2.76
C PHE A 290 -13.36 23.56 4.28
N TYR A 291 -13.36 22.38 4.91
CA TYR A 291 -13.46 22.27 6.37
C TYR A 291 -12.20 22.81 7.07
N HIS A 292 -11.01 22.42 6.60
CA HIS A 292 -9.76 22.80 7.25
C HIS A 292 -9.31 24.22 6.92
N ARG A 293 -9.69 24.75 5.75
CA ARG A 293 -9.25 26.06 5.21
C ARG A 293 -7.73 26.27 5.32
N PRO A 294 -6.93 25.37 4.73
CA PRO A 294 -5.47 25.53 4.72
C PRO A 294 -5.07 26.75 3.87
N LYS A 295 -3.86 27.26 4.10
CA LYS A 295 -3.24 28.26 3.21
C LYS A 295 -2.78 27.65 1.89
N TYR A 296 -2.38 26.37 1.92
CA TYR A 296 -1.97 25.60 0.76
C TYR A 296 -2.73 24.28 0.65
N ALA A 297 -3.31 24.02 -0.53
CA ALA A 297 -3.87 22.72 -0.88
C ALA A 297 -2.93 22.01 -1.87
N LEU A 298 -2.43 20.83 -1.47
CA LEU A 298 -1.59 19.96 -2.29
C LEU A 298 -2.49 18.88 -2.91
N LEU A 299 -2.76 18.96 -4.21
CA LEU A 299 -3.76 18.18 -4.93
C LEU A 299 -3.07 17.20 -5.91
N ASP A 300 -2.93 15.93 -5.53
CA ASP A 300 -2.21 14.91 -6.31
C ASP A 300 -3.19 14.13 -7.19
N GLU A 301 -3.46 14.57 -8.42
CA GLU A 301 -4.36 13.88 -9.37
C GLU A 301 -5.74 13.50 -8.79
N CYS A 302 -6.24 14.28 -7.84
CA CYS A 302 -7.38 13.92 -7.02
C CYS A 302 -8.75 14.24 -7.65
N THR A 303 -8.82 14.48 -8.96
CA THR A 303 -10.08 14.78 -9.70
C THR A 303 -10.26 13.95 -10.97
N SER A 304 -9.49 12.87 -11.15
CA SER A 304 -9.56 12.00 -12.33
C SER A 304 -10.94 11.35 -12.57
N ALA A 305 -11.75 11.15 -11.53
CA ALA A 305 -13.09 10.57 -11.60
C ALA A 305 -14.21 11.63 -11.46
N VAL A 306 -13.88 12.92 -11.61
CA VAL A 306 -14.82 14.05 -11.50
C VAL A 306 -15.05 14.69 -12.87
N SER A 307 -16.31 15.02 -13.17
CA SER A 307 -16.68 15.72 -14.40
C SER A 307 -16.01 17.09 -14.48
N ILE A 308 -15.76 17.57 -15.71
CA ILE A 308 -15.01 18.82 -15.95
C ILE A 308 -15.73 20.03 -15.34
N ASP A 309 -17.06 20.08 -15.41
CA ASP A 309 -17.85 21.20 -14.90
C ASP A 309 -17.78 21.31 -13.36
N VAL A 310 -17.93 20.16 -12.67
CA VAL A 310 -17.84 20.07 -11.21
C VAL A 310 -16.40 20.31 -10.74
N GLU A 311 -15.42 19.79 -11.47
CA GLU A 311 -14.02 20.08 -11.21
C GLU A 311 -13.75 21.60 -11.29
N GLY A 312 -14.24 22.25 -12.35
CA GLY A 312 -14.07 23.68 -12.53
C GLY A 312 -14.72 24.52 -11.43
N SER A 313 -15.95 24.17 -11.01
CA SER A 313 -16.64 24.89 -9.93
C SER A 313 -15.90 24.76 -8.59
N ILE A 314 -15.40 23.57 -8.27
CA ILE A 314 -14.65 23.32 -7.03
C ILE A 314 -13.34 24.10 -7.02
N TYR A 315 -12.55 24.06 -8.12
CA TYR A 315 -11.28 24.79 -8.18
C TYR A 315 -11.49 26.30 -8.07
N GLN A 316 -12.54 26.84 -8.70
CA GLN A 316 -12.89 28.25 -8.54
C GLN A 316 -13.23 28.56 -7.08
N ALA A 317 -14.06 27.74 -6.43
CA ALA A 317 -14.42 27.92 -5.03
C ALA A 317 -13.20 27.86 -4.08
N ILE A 318 -12.20 27.03 -4.38
CA ILE A 318 -10.95 26.98 -3.60
C ILE A 318 -10.16 28.29 -3.76
N LYS A 319 -10.09 28.85 -4.98
CA LYS A 319 -9.44 30.15 -5.23
C LYS A 319 -10.17 31.29 -4.54
N ASP A 320 -11.50 31.30 -4.60
CA ASP A 320 -12.34 32.32 -3.97
C ASP A 320 -12.22 32.27 -2.43
N ALA A 321 -11.88 31.11 -1.87
CA ALA A 321 -11.54 30.93 -0.47
C ALA A 321 -10.09 31.34 -0.10
N GLU A 322 -9.36 31.96 -1.04
CA GLU A 322 -7.96 32.42 -0.90
C GLU A 322 -6.95 31.30 -0.58
N ILE A 323 -7.26 30.07 -0.97
CA ILE A 323 -6.38 28.91 -0.77
C ILE A 323 -5.43 28.78 -1.96
N THR A 324 -4.14 28.67 -1.69
CA THR A 324 -3.11 28.49 -2.73
C THR A 324 -3.12 27.05 -3.24
N LEU A 325 -3.20 26.87 -4.56
CA LEU A 325 -3.32 25.56 -5.21
C LEU A 325 -1.96 25.07 -5.68
N LEU A 326 -1.52 23.89 -5.25
CA LEU A 326 -0.45 23.13 -5.89
C LEU A 326 -1.06 21.85 -6.43
N THR A 327 -1.18 21.74 -7.75
CA THR A 327 -1.96 20.67 -8.37
C THR A 327 -1.12 19.85 -9.33
N VAL A 328 -1.04 18.53 -9.10
CA VAL A 328 -0.53 17.57 -10.08
C VAL A 328 -1.71 17.09 -10.91
N THR A 329 -1.65 17.30 -12.23
CA THR A 329 -2.70 16.82 -13.12
C THR A 329 -2.20 16.70 -14.56
N HIS A 330 -2.86 15.82 -15.30
CA HIS A 330 -2.71 15.68 -16.74
C HIS A 330 -3.85 16.32 -17.53
N ARG A 331 -4.84 16.93 -16.84
CA ARG A 331 -6.04 17.49 -17.48
C ARG A 331 -5.82 18.94 -17.93
N PRO A 332 -6.01 19.26 -19.23
CA PRO A 332 -5.89 20.63 -19.73
C PRO A 332 -6.90 21.62 -19.13
N SER A 333 -8.09 21.15 -18.76
CA SER A 333 -9.18 21.95 -18.17
C SER A 333 -8.76 22.76 -16.94
N LEU A 334 -7.78 22.26 -16.18
CA LEU A 334 -7.34 22.85 -14.93
C LEU A 334 -6.33 23.99 -15.09
N TRP A 335 -5.78 24.18 -16.28
CA TRP A 335 -4.69 25.14 -16.52
C TRP A 335 -5.12 26.58 -16.23
N LYS A 336 -6.36 26.94 -16.57
CA LYS A 336 -6.94 28.27 -16.34
C LYS A 336 -7.01 28.69 -14.87
N PHE A 337 -6.96 27.74 -13.93
CA PHE A 337 -6.99 28.04 -12.50
C PHE A 337 -5.61 28.36 -11.93
N HIS A 338 -4.54 28.06 -12.68
CA HIS A 338 -3.17 28.17 -12.22
C HIS A 338 -2.44 29.35 -12.87
N THR A 339 -1.52 29.94 -12.11
CA THR A 339 -0.73 31.12 -12.50
C THR A 339 0.68 30.76 -12.92
N HIS A 340 1.19 29.63 -12.44
CA HIS A 340 2.54 29.13 -12.71
C HIS A 340 2.47 27.67 -13.10
N LEU A 341 3.43 27.22 -13.90
CA LEU A 341 3.62 25.85 -14.33
C LEU A 341 5.01 25.38 -13.88
N LEU A 342 5.04 24.33 -13.07
CA LEU A 342 6.23 23.56 -12.76
C LEU A 342 6.24 22.31 -13.66
N GLN A 343 7.08 22.33 -14.68
CA GLN A 343 7.21 21.26 -15.65
C GLN A 343 8.47 20.44 -15.38
N TYR A 344 8.31 19.14 -15.17
CA TYR A 344 9.39 18.16 -15.07
C TYR A 344 9.71 17.61 -16.46
N ASP A 345 10.99 17.41 -16.78
CA ASP A 345 11.44 16.82 -18.05
C ASP A 345 11.45 15.28 -18.04
N GLY A 346 11.52 14.66 -16.85
CA GLY A 346 11.63 13.20 -16.69
C GLY A 346 13.06 12.66 -16.66
N GLU A 347 14.06 13.52 -16.87
CA GLU A 347 15.49 13.21 -16.82
C GLU A 347 16.20 13.85 -15.61
N GLY A 348 15.43 14.48 -14.74
CA GLY A 348 15.89 15.04 -13.47
C GLY A 348 15.99 16.57 -13.46
N GLY A 349 15.59 17.23 -14.55
CA GLY A 349 15.41 18.66 -14.62
C GLY A 349 13.95 19.08 -14.43
N TYR A 350 13.79 20.36 -14.12
CA TYR A 350 12.49 20.99 -13.92
C TYR A 350 12.57 22.46 -14.34
N LYS A 351 11.42 23.03 -14.69
CA LYS A 351 11.31 24.45 -15.04
C LYS A 351 10.04 25.05 -14.46
N LEU A 352 10.16 26.17 -13.75
CA LEU A 352 9.04 26.98 -13.33
C LEU A 352 8.83 28.12 -14.35
N THR A 353 7.63 28.22 -14.93
CA THR A 353 7.25 29.32 -15.82
C THR A 353 5.91 29.94 -15.43
N ASN A 354 5.70 31.21 -15.76
CA ASN A 354 4.41 31.85 -15.57
C ASN A 354 3.44 31.41 -16.68
N LEU A 355 2.20 31.10 -16.30
CA LEU A 355 1.11 30.81 -17.21
C LEU A 355 0.34 32.10 -17.49
N ASN A 356 0.54 32.66 -18.68
CA ASN A 356 -0.27 33.76 -19.19
C ASN A 356 -1.43 33.23 -20.03
N GLU A 357 -2.52 33.99 -20.18
CA GLU A 357 -3.69 33.60 -20.99
C GLU A 357 -3.31 33.17 -22.42
N LYS A 358 -2.36 33.85 -23.05
CA LYS A 358 -1.81 33.47 -24.37
C LYS A 358 -1.14 32.09 -24.35
N THR A 359 -0.30 31.84 -23.36
CA THR A 359 0.42 30.57 -23.19
C THR A 359 -0.54 29.42 -22.90
N ILE A 360 -1.62 29.69 -22.17
CA ILE A 360 -2.69 28.71 -21.90
C ILE A 360 -3.44 28.38 -23.19
N GLY A 361 -3.84 29.39 -23.96
CA GLY A 361 -4.55 29.21 -25.23
C GLY A 361 -3.73 28.44 -26.26
N GLU A 362 -2.47 28.80 -26.45
CA GLU A 362 -1.54 28.09 -27.34
C GLU A 362 -1.38 26.61 -26.93
N ARG A 363 -1.18 26.34 -25.63
CA ARG A 363 -0.99 24.97 -25.15
C ARG A 363 -2.26 24.13 -25.15
N LEU A 364 -3.44 24.74 -24.94
CA LEU A 364 -4.72 24.07 -25.14
C LEU A 364 -4.89 23.67 -26.60
N SER A 365 -4.61 24.59 -27.53
CA SER A 365 -4.63 24.30 -28.97
C SER A 365 -3.69 23.14 -29.32
N TYR A 366 -2.44 23.17 -28.84
CA TYR A 366 -1.50 22.08 -29.07
C TYR A 366 -1.95 20.75 -28.46
N SER A 367 -2.64 20.77 -27.31
CA SER A 367 -3.18 19.56 -26.70
C SER A 367 -4.33 18.98 -27.50
N GLU A 368 -5.20 19.82 -28.05
CA GLU A 368 -6.31 19.42 -28.93
C GLU A 368 -5.77 18.86 -30.26
N GLU A 369 -4.81 19.56 -30.88
CA GLU A 369 -4.11 19.10 -32.08
C GLU A 369 -3.42 17.76 -31.85
N LYS A 370 -2.71 17.60 -30.73
CA LYS A 370 -2.07 16.34 -30.36
C LYS A 370 -3.10 15.21 -30.24
N GLN A 371 -4.20 15.44 -29.55
CA GLN A 371 -5.25 14.43 -29.37
C GLN A 371 -5.89 14.05 -30.71
N GLN A 372 -6.08 15.03 -31.61
CA GLN A 372 -6.58 14.79 -32.96
C GLN A 372 -5.61 13.96 -33.79
N LEU A 373 -4.31 14.28 -33.74
CA LEU A 373 -3.26 13.51 -34.41
C LEU A 373 -3.13 12.08 -33.86
N GLU A 374 -3.20 11.90 -32.54
CA GLU A 374 -3.18 10.56 -31.92
C GLU A 374 -4.37 9.71 -32.36
N LYS A 375 -5.56 10.33 -32.49
CA LYS A 375 -6.74 9.66 -33.02
C LYS A 375 -6.54 9.24 -34.48
N GLN A 376 -6.06 10.15 -35.34
CA GLN A 376 -5.74 9.83 -36.73
C GLN A 376 -4.69 8.73 -36.84
N LEU A 377 -3.67 8.74 -35.97
CA LEU A 377 -2.63 7.70 -35.93
C LEU A 377 -3.20 6.34 -35.53
N SER A 378 -4.20 6.29 -34.65
CA SER A 378 -4.85 5.03 -34.26
C SER A 378 -5.65 4.38 -35.38
N ASP A 379 -6.09 5.14 -36.39
CA ASP A 379 -6.82 4.64 -37.56
C ASP A 379 -5.87 4.12 -38.67
N VAL A 380 -4.57 4.46 -38.61
CA VAL A 380 -3.56 4.06 -39.62
C VAL A 380 -3.44 2.54 -39.82
N PRO A 381 -3.45 1.68 -38.79
CA PRO A 381 -3.40 0.23 -38.97
C PRO A 381 -4.58 -0.32 -39.79
N GLN A 382 -5.80 0.20 -39.57
CA GLN A 382 -6.97 -0.20 -40.34
C GLN A 382 -6.87 0.25 -41.79
N TRP A 383 -6.34 1.46 -42.04
CA TRP A 383 -6.10 1.93 -43.41
C TRP A 383 -5.05 1.09 -44.12
N LYS A 384 -3.99 0.64 -43.42
CA LYS A 384 -2.99 -0.28 -43.97
C LYS A 384 -3.58 -1.64 -44.33
N GLU A 385 -4.40 -2.22 -43.47
CA GLU A 385 -5.09 -3.50 -43.74
C GLU A 385 -6.03 -3.38 -44.94
N ARG A 386 -6.82 -2.30 -44.99
CA ARG A 386 -7.74 -2.03 -46.10
C ARG A 386 -7.02 -1.79 -47.42
N LEU A 387 -5.88 -1.11 -47.39
CA LEU A 387 -5.02 -0.92 -48.57
C LEU A 387 -4.48 -2.27 -49.06
N GLN A 388 -4.05 -3.14 -48.14
CA GLN A 388 -3.52 -4.46 -48.46
C GLN A 388 -4.58 -5.38 -49.09
N GLU A 389 -5.82 -5.34 -48.59
CA GLU A 389 -6.98 -6.02 -49.21
C GLU A 389 -7.25 -5.51 -50.64
N LEU A 390 -7.22 -4.18 -50.84
CA LEU A 390 -7.46 -3.58 -52.15
C LEU A 390 -6.35 -3.91 -53.15
N CYS A 391 -5.09 -3.91 -52.72
CA CYS A 391 -3.96 -4.33 -53.55
C CYS A 391 -4.08 -5.81 -53.95
N GLN A 392 -4.51 -6.70 -53.04
CA GLN A 392 -4.80 -8.09 -53.38
C GLN A 392 -5.94 -8.24 -54.40
N LEU A 393 -7.00 -7.43 -54.29
CA LEU A 393 -8.14 -7.45 -55.22
C LEU A 393 -7.79 -6.89 -56.59
N LEU A 394 -6.91 -5.90 -56.67
CA LEU A 394 -6.50 -5.24 -57.91
C LEU A 394 -5.40 -6.02 -58.67
N GLY A 395 -4.85 -7.08 -58.08
CA GLY A 395 -3.85 -7.94 -58.72
C GLY A 395 -2.48 -7.26 -58.91
N ASP A 396 -2.24 -6.13 -58.23
CA ASP A 396 -0.93 -5.49 -58.22
C ASP A 396 0.00 -6.30 -57.30
N SER A 397 0.94 -7.02 -57.92
CA SER A 397 2.04 -7.71 -57.26
C SER A 397 2.84 -6.74 -56.38
N GLU A 398 3.28 -7.22 -55.23
CA GLU A 398 3.91 -6.57 -54.07
C GLU A 398 5.13 -5.63 -54.31
N GLU A 399 5.42 -5.21 -55.54
CA GLU A 399 6.67 -4.50 -55.89
C GLU A 399 6.67 -2.97 -55.66
N ARG A 400 5.62 -2.36 -55.08
CA ARG A 400 5.56 -0.89 -54.92
C ARG A 400 5.60 -0.33 -53.50
N LEU A 401 5.72 -1.17 -52.46
CA LEU A 401 5.66 -0.70 -51.06
C LEU A 401 7.01 -0.67 -50.33
N SER A 402 8.14 -0.91 -51.02
CA SER A 402 9.48 -0.65 -50.48
C SER A 402 9.97 0.74 -50.92
N VAL A 403 9.35 1.80 -50.41
CA VAL A 403 9.95 3.14 -50.47
C VAL A 403 9.77 3.76 -49.09
N ASP A 404 10.92 4.09 -48.49
CA ASP A 404 11.15 4.85 -47.26
C ASP A 404 10.97 4.11 -45.92
N SER A 405 11.92 3.21 -45.63
CA SER A 405 12.36 2.96 -44.23
C SER A 405 13.85 3.20 -43.99
N ASP A 406 14.56 3.77 -44.97
CA ASP A 406 15.97 4.12 -44.84
C ASP A 406 16.16 5.60 -45.17
N GLU A 407 15.92 6.49 -44.20
CA GLU A 407 16.66 7.75 -44.16
C GLU A 407 16.74 8.32 -42.73
N SER A 408 17.99 8.44 -42.27
CA SER A 408 18.56 9.31 -41.24
C SER A 408 18.77 8.78 -39.81
N ASP A 409 20.08 8.55 -39.57
CA ASP A 409 20.85 8.71 -38.32
C ASP A 409 20.55 10.01 -37.55
#